data_AF-A0A382N2C3-F1
#
_entry.id   AF-A0A382N2C3-F1
#
_cell.length_a   1.000
_cell.length_b   1.000
_cell.length_c   1.000
_cell.angle_alpha   90.00
_cell.angle_beta   90.00
_cell.angle_gamma   90.00
#
_symmetry.space_group_name_H-M   'P 1'
#
loop_
_entity.id
_entity.type
_entity.pdbx_description
1 polymer ?
#
loop_
_entity_poly.entity_id
_entity_poly.type
_entity_poly.pdbx_seq_one_letter_code
_entity_poly.pdbx_strand_id
1 'polypeptide(L)'
;MAKFKICGLRDLENTVLASNCGAEMLGFVFVSGVRREISLPAARKIMVDYRELVGSNASALVGLFANQSVNFVNRVIDNCGLDYAQLCGDEPPEYWDKLNSDVIRQVKVPIGGDFEATNRKTNEEVEAVMGRGAIPILDRMEKGHLG
;
A
#
# COMPACT_ATOMS: atom_id res chain seq x y z
N MET A 1 -11.72 -10.36 12.41
CA MET A 1 -12.26 -8.98 12.29
C MET A 1 -11.61 -8.36 11.05
N ALA A 2 -12.36 -7.63 10.23
CA ALA A 2 -11.81 -7.03 9.01
C ALA A 2 -10.91 -5.83 9.38
N LYS A 3 -9.75 -5.71 8.74
CA LYS A 3 -8.86 -4.55 8.93
C LYS A 3 -9.32 -3.37 8.09
N PHE A 4 -9.29 -2.17 8.65
CA PHE A 4 -9.67 -0.94 7.93
C PHE A 4 -8.46 -0.10 7.52
N LYS A 5 -8.38 0.25 6.23
CA LYS A 5 -7.32 1.08 5.65
C LYS A 5 -7.90 2.31 4.95
N ILE A 6 -7.38 3.50 5.25
CA ILE A 6 -7.69 4.74 4.53
C ILE A 6 -6.53 5.09 3.59
N CYS A 7 -6.80 5.40 2.33
CA CYS A 7 -5.78 5.49 1.29
C CYS A 7 -5.77 6.83 0.53
N GLY A 8 -4.59 7.31 0.18
CA GLY A 8 -4.40 8.56 -0.57
C GLY A 8 -4.39 9.80 0.33
N LEU A 9 -3.93 9.65 1.56
CA LEU A 9 -3.73 10.75 2.50
C LEU A 9 -2.59 11.65 2.02
N ARG A 10 -2.74 12.97 2.21
CA ARG A 10 -1.80 13.98 1.71
C ARG A 10 -1.49 15.10 2.71
N ASP A 11 -2.10 15.08 3.88
CA ASP A 11 -1.95 16.08 4.93
C ASP A 11 -2.06 15.43 6.32
N LEU A 12 -1.55 16.15 7.32
CA LEU A 12 -1.49 15.67 8.70
C LEU A 12 -2.87 15.58 9.35
N GLU A 13 -3.75 16.54 9.09
CA GLU A 13 -5.08 16.64 9.70
C GLU A 13 -5.92 15.40 9.39
N ASN A 14 -6.03 15.05 8.10
CA ASN A 14 -6.75 13.86 7.65
C ASN A 14 -6.07 12.57 8.11
N THR A 15 -4.74 12.56 8.23
CA THR A 15 -3.98 11.40 8.74
C THR A 15 -4.33 11.12 10.20
N VAL A 16 -4.30 12.16 11.05
CA VAL A 16 -4.67 12.05 12.47
C VAL A 16 -6.15 11.70 12.61
N LEU A 17 -7.04 12.35 11.85
CA LEU A 17 -8.47 12.09 11.88
C LEU A 17 -8.79 10.62 11.52
N ALA A 18 -8.22 10.11 10.42
CA ALA A 18 -8.42 8.72 10.01
C ALA A 18 -7.96 7.74 11.09
N SER A 19 -6.81 8.00 11.71
CA SER A 19 -6.30 7.19 12.82
C SER A 19 -7.25 7.19 14.03
N ASN A 20 -7.71 8.38 14.45
CA ASN A 20 -8.63 8.53 15.58
C ASN A 20 -10.01 7.89 15.31
N CYS A 21 -10.43 7.80 14.05
CA CYS A 21 -11.64 7.10 13.63
C CYS A 21 -11.48 5.56 13.56
N GLY A 22 -10.33 5.02 13.98
CA GLY A 22 -10.10 3.58 14.07
C GLY A 22 -9.54 2.94 12.80
N ALA A 23 -8.99 3.72 11.86
CA ALA A 23 -8.23 3.12 10.76
C ALA A 23 -6.99 2.41 11.30
N GLU A 24 -6.80 1.14 10.95
CA GLU A 24 -5.61 0.37 11.35
C GLU A 24 -4.41 0.66 10.43
N MET A 25 -4.67 1.11 9.20
CA MET A 25 -3.65 1.43 8.20
C MET A 25 -3.94 2.75 7.47
N LEU A 26 -2.89 3.53 7.21
CA LEU A 26 -2.93 4.85 6.58
C LEU A 26 -2.05 4.85 5.33
N GLY A 27 -2.64 5.08 4.17
CA GLY A 27 -2.00 4.91 2.86
C GLY A 27 -1.61 6.22 2.17
N PHE A 28 -0.39 6.27 1.66
CA PHE A 28 0.22 7.42 0.98
C PHE A 28 0.75 7.01 -0.39
N VAL A 29 0.46 7.78 -1.45
CA VAL A 29 0.74 7.38 -2.83
C VAL A 29 2.03 8.00 -3.34
N PHE A 30 3.05 7.19 -3.60
CA PHE A 30 4.37 7.63 -4.11
C PHE A 30 4.55 7.38 -5.61
N VAL A 31 3.45 7.15 -6.33
CA VAL A 31 3.42 6.96 -7.78
C VAL A 31 3.38 8.33 -8.46
N SER A 32 4.29 8.57 -9.40
CA SER A 32 4.39 9.87 -10.07
C SER A 32 3.31 10.06 -11.12
N GLY A 33 2.74 11.27 -11.23
CA GLY A 33 1.76 11.64 -12.25
C GLY A 33 0.31 11.28 -11.92
N VAL A 34 0.01 10.78 -10.72
CA VAL A 34 -1.37 10.46 -10.31
C VAL A 34 -1.95 11.53 -9.38
N ARG A 35 -3.28 11.69 -9.41
CA ARG A 35 -4.00 12.74 -8.64
C ARG A 35 -3.64 12.77 -7.15
N ARG A 36 -3.39 11.62 -6.54
CA ARG A 36 -3.16 11.47 -5.10
C ARG A 36 -1.67 11.39 -4.72
N GLU A 37 -0.76 11.65 -5.66
CA GLU A 37 0.69 11.64 -5.43
C GLU A 37 1.10 12.54 -4.26
N ILE A 38 2.02 12.03 -3.44
CA ILE A 38 2.74 12.79 -2.41
C ILE A 38 4.26 12.73 -2.67
N SER A 39 4.93 13.86 -2.44
CA SER A 39 6.39 13.93 -2.51
C SER A 39 7.05 13.36 -1.25
N LEU A 40 8.25 12.80 -1.39
CA LEU A 40 9.01 12.27 -0.25
C LEU A 40 9.21 13.30 0.89
N PRO A 41 9.59 14.57 0.63
CA PRO A 41 9.72 15.56 1.70
C PRO A 41 8.40 15.83 2.45
N ALA A 42 7.27 15.91 1.73
CA ALA A 42 5.97 16.14 2.34
C ALA A 42 5.53 14.93 3.18
N ALA A 43 5.68 13.72 2.66
CA ALA A 43 5.33 12.50 3.37
C ALA A 43 6.15 12.33 4.65
N ARG A 44 7.47 12.54 4.58
CA ARG A 44 8.35 12.48 5.75
C ARG A 44 7.89 13.44 6.85
N LYS A 45 7.56 14.69 6.49
CA LYS A 45 7.06 15.66 7.47
C LYS A 45 5.77 15.17 8.14
N ILE A 46 4.78 14.77 7.34
CA ILE A 46 3.49 14.30 7.86
C ILE A 46 3.67 13.11 8.80
N MET A 47 4.50 12.14 8.42
CA MET A 47 4.66 10.90 9.18
C MET A 47 5.42 11.10 10.48
N VAL A 48 6.44 11.97 10.50
CA VAL A 48 7.12 12.37 11.75
C VAL A 48 6.14 13.08 12.67
N ASP A 49 5.47 14.14 12.20
CA ASP A 49 4.52 14.90 13.00
C ASP A 49 3.37 14.00 13.52
N TYR A 50 2.88 13.08 12.69
CA TYR A 50 1.84 12.11 13.05
C TYR A 50 2.27 11.19 14.19
N ARG A 51 3.46 10.59 14.09
CA ARG A 51 3.99 9.68 15.12
C ARG A 51 4.24 10.42 16.43
N GLU A 52 4.74 11.66 16.37
CA GLU A 52 4.93 12.51 17.56
C GLU A 52 3.60 12.84 18.25
N LEU A 53 2.53 13.10 17.49
CA LEU A 53 1.21 13.44 18.03
C LEU A 53 0.46 12.23 18.61
N VAL A 54 0.49 11.07 17.94
CA VAL A 54 -0.33 9.91 18.30
C VAL A 54 0.42 8.91 19.20
N GLY A 55 1.75 8.89 19.14
CA GLY A 55 2.58 8.02 19.98
C GLY A 55 2.31 6.53 19.76
N SER A 56 2.17 5.77 20.86
CA SER A 56 2.01 4.31 20.84
C SER A 56 0.69 3.82 20.22
N ASN A 57 -0.29 4.70 20.05
CA ASN A 57 -1.60 4.35 19.47
C ASN A 57 -1.63 4.55 17.93
N ALA A 58 -0.48 4.83 17.32
CA ALA A 58 -0.41 5.16 15.91
C ALA A 58 -0.70 3.94 15.02
N SER A 59 -1.63 4.11 14.09
CA SER A 59 -1.95 3.20 12.99
C SER A 59 -0.71 2.94 12.11
N ALA A 60 -0.74 1.81 11.41
CA ALA A 60 0.35 1.46 10.50
C ALA A 60 0.39 2.38 9.27
N LEU A 61 1.59 2.77 8.84
CA LEU A 61 1.84 3.60 7.68
C LEU A 61 2.14 2.75 6.45
N VAL A 62 1.44 3.00 5.35
CA VAL A 62 1.53 2.24 4.10
C VAL A 62 1.94 3.17 2.96
N GLY A 63 3.03 2.85 2.26
CA GLY A 63 3.39 3.50 1.00
C GLY A 63 2.87 2.72 -0.20
N LEU A 64 2.21 3.37 -1.14
CA LEU A 64 1.78 2.76 -2.39
C LEU A 64 2.80 3.03 -3.49
N PHE A 65 3.21 1.96 -4.15
CA PHE A 65 4.21 1.94 -5.21
C PHE A 65 3.68 1.14 -6.41
N ALA A 66 4.13 1.52 -7.59
CA ALA A 66 3.89 0.85 -8.85
C ALA A 66 5.12 0.98 -9.76
N ASN A 67 5.86 -0.11 -9.91
CA ASN A 67 7.00 -0.28 -10.81
C ASN A 67 8.21 0.64 -10.55
N GLN A 68 8.30 1.31 -9.39
CA GLN A 68 9.52 2.01 -9.01
C GLN A 68 10.63 1.00 -8.63
N SER A 69 11.89 1.42 -8.73
CA SER A 69 13.02 0.60 -8.31
C SER A 69 13.02 0.29 -6.81
N VAL A 70 13.55 -0.87 -6.40
CA VAL A 70 13.76 -1.24 -4.99
C VAL A 70 14.49 -0.15 -4.22
N ASN A 71 15.53 0.46 -4.82
CA ASN A 71 16.31 1.54 -4.20
C ASN A 71 15.46 2.76 -3.87
N PHE A 72 14.48 3.08 -4.72
CA PHE A 72 13.55 4.17 -4.46
C PHE A 72 12.59 3.80 -3.32
N VAL A 73 11.99 2.60 -3.39
CA VAL A 73 11.02 2.15 -2.39
C VAL A 73 11.65 2.06 -1.00
N ASN A 74 12.82 1.44 -0.86
CA ASN A 74 13.53 1.36 0.41
C ASN A 74 13.93 2.75 0.94
N ARG A 75 14.37 3.65 0.06
CA ARG A 75 14.63 5.05 0.47
C ARG A 75 13.38 5.69 1.07
N VAL A 76 12.22 5.50 0.44
CA VAL A 76 10.96 6.03 0.96
C VAL A 76 10.62 5.37 2.29
N ILE A 77 10.62 4.03 2.37
CA ILE A 77 10.38 3.27 3.61
C ILE A 77 11.20 3.82 4.77
N ASP A 78 12.52 3.90 4.59
CA ASP A 78 13.46 4.28 5.64
C ASP A 78 13.31 5.76 6.06
N ASN A 79 13.05 6.66 5.10
CA ASN A 79 12.89 8.09 5.40
C ASN A 79 11.55 8.44 6.05
N CYS A 80 10.54 7.63 5.79
CA CYS A 80 9.16 7.86 6.21
C CYS A 80 8.74 6.99 7.40
N GLY A 81 9.51 5.95 7.73
CA GLY A 81 9.12 4.97 8.75
C GLY A 81 7.86 4.20 8.35
N LEU A 82 7.79 3.76 7.09
CA LEU A 82 6.65 2.98 6.60
C LEU A 82 6.69 1.56 7.16
N ASP A 83 5.54 1.08 7.65
CA ASP A 83 5.40 -0.29 8.14
C ASP A 83 5.15 -1.27 6.98
N TYR A 84 4.47 -0.80 5.91
CA TYR A 84 4.15 -1.61 4.74
C TYR A 84 4.44 -0.91 3.42
N ALA A 85 4.91 -1.68 2.43
CA ALA A 85 4.91 -1.31 1.03
C ALA A 85 3.77 -2.03 0.29
N GLN A 86 2.82 -1.25 -0.24
CA GLN A 86 1.77 -1.76 -1.10
C GLN A 86 2.20 -1.69 -2.57
N LEU A 87 2.34 -2.86 -3.20
CA LEU A 87 2.78 -3.02 -4.59
C LEU A 87 1.57 -3.18 -5.51
N CYS A 88 1.39 -2.23 -6.43
CA CYS A 88 0.22 -2.12 -7.32
C CYS A 88 0.60 -2.26 -8.82
N GLY A 89 1.89 -2.39 -9.11
CA GLY A 89 2.42 -2.62 -10.45
C GLY A 89 2.55 -4.09 -10.80
N ASP A 90 3.55 -4.38 -11.63
CA ASP A 90 3.90 -5.71 -12.13
C ASP A 90 5.20 -6.20 -11.47
N GLU A 91 5.46 -5.76 -10.23
CA GLU A 91 6.67 -6.10 -9.49
C GLU A 91 6.75 -7.62 -9.27
N PRO A 92 7.82 -8.28 -9.73
CA PRO A 92 7.93 -9.72 -9.63
C PRO A 92 8.20 -10.15 -8.17
N PRO A 93 7.97 -11.41 -7.81
CA PRO A 93 8.08 -11.82 -6.41
C PRO A 93 9.47 -11.62 -5.78
N GLU A 94 10.56 -11.70 -6.55
CA GLU A 94 11.94 -11.46 -6.06
C GLU A 94 12.20 -9.98 -5.74
N TYR A 95 11.28 -9.10 -6.11
CA TYR A 95 11.28 -7.70 -5.69
C TYR A 95 10.92 -7.58 -4.20
N TRP A 96 9.99 -8.41 -3.71
CA TRP A 96 9.39 -8.31 -2.38
C TRP A 96 10.45 -8.60 -1.31
N ASP A 97 11.27 -9.62 -1.54
CA ASP A 97 12.33 -10.08 -0.63
C ASP A 97 13.44 -9.03 -0.39
N LYS A 98 13.46 -7.95 -1.18
CA LYS A 98 14.45 -6.87 -1.10
C LYS A 98 13.93 -5.64 -0.39
N LEU A 99 12.67 -5.63 0.05
CA LEU A 99 12.05 -4.48 0.69
C LEU A 99 12.34 -4.48 2.19
N ASN A 100 12.54 -3.27 2.74
CA ASN A 100 12.80 -3.06 4.17
C ASN A 100 11.52 -3.04 5.03
N SER A 101 10.38 -3.45 4.48
CA SER A 101 9.08 -3.45 5.15
C SER A 101 8.22 -4.63 4.71
N ASP A 102 7.12 -4.86 5.44
CA ASP A 102 6.15 -5.88 5.06
C ASP A 102 5.42 -5.51 3.77
N VAL A 103 4.96 -6.51 3.03
CA VAL A 103 4.35 -6.31 1.71
C VAL A 103 2.84 -6.46 1.76
N ILE A 104 2.15 -5.50 1.14
CA ILE A 104 0.75 -5.63 0.73
C ILE A 104 0.76 -5.79 -0.80
N ARG A 105 0.26 -6.91 -1.33
CA ARG A 105 0.22 -7.13 -2.78
C ARG A 105 -1.19 -6.92 -3.32
N GLN A 106 -1.31 -6.04 -4.31
CA GLN A 106 -2.56 -5.87 -5.05
C GLN A 106 -2.74 -7.03 -6.03
N VAL A 107 -3.91 -7.68 -5.95
CA VAL A 107 -4.39 -8.70 -6.87
C VAL A 107 -5.49 -8.08 -7.72
N LYS A 108 -5.25 -7.96 -9.03
CA LYS A 108 -6.18 -7.30 -9.96
C LYS A 108 -7.22 -8.29 -10.45
N VAL A 109 -8.48 -8.05 -10.10
CA VAL A 109 -9.62 -8.91 -10.44
C VAL A 109 -10.30 -8.39 -11.71
N PRO A 110 -10.28 -9.16 -12.82
CA PRO A 110 -11.06 -8.83 -14.01
C PRO A 110 -12.55 -8.70 -13.70
N ILE A 111 -13.20 -7.70 -14.28
CA ILE A 111 -14.66 -7.55 -14.17
C ILE A 111 -15.32 -8.00 -15.47
N GLY A 112 -16.30 -8.89 -15.33
CA GLY A 112 -16.95 -9.57 -16.45
C GLY A 112 -16.19 -10.81 -16.91
N GLY A 113 -16.83 -11.61 -17.75
CA GLY A 113 -16.29 -12.89 -18.23
C GLY A 113 -16.77 -14.09 -17.39
N ASP A 114 -16.03 -15.18 -17.46
CA ASP A 114 -16.31 -16.42 -16.73
C ASP A 114 -15.98 -16.26 -15.24
N PHE A 115 -17.01 -16.33 -14.40
CA PHE A 115 -16.91 -16.19 -12.96
C PHE A 115 -16.06 -17.30 -12.33
N GLU A 116 -16.21 -18.55 -12.76
CA GLU A 116 -15.48 -19.69 -12.17
C GLU A 116 -14.00 -19.60 -12.51
N ALA A 117 -13.68 -19.28 -13.77
CA ALA A 117 -12.29 -19.07 -14.20
C ALA A 117 -11.64 -17.89 -13.45
N THR A 118 -12.37 -16.79 -13.29
CA THR A 118 -11.88 -15.61 -12.54
C THR A 118 -11.65 -15.94 -11.08
N ASN A 119 -12.62 -16.57 -10.42
CA ASN A 119 -12.52 -16.93 -9.01
C ASN A 119 -11.35 -17.88 -8.75
N ARG A 120 -11.17 -18.92 -9.59
CA ARG A 120 -10.04 -19.85 -9.48
C ARG A 120 -8.70 -19.12 -9.58
N LYS A 121 -8.50 -18.30 -10.61
CA LYS A 121 -7.25 -17.57 -10.81
C LYS A 121 -6.97 -16.58 -9.68
N THR A 122 -7.99 -15.85 -9.22
CA THR A 122 -7.84 -14.91 -8.10
C THR A 122 -7.46 -15.63 -6.81
N ASN A 123 -8.06 -16.79 -6.52
CA ASN A 123 -7.69 -17.57 -5.33
C ASN A 123 -6.26 -18.11 -5.43
N GLU A 124 -5.83 -18.63 -6.57
CA GLU A 124 -4.44 -19.07 -6.80
C GLU A 124 -3.44 -17.93 -6.53
N GLU A 125 -3.73 -16.71 -7.00
CA GLU A 125 -2.87 -15.54 -6.77
C GLU A 125 -2.88 -15.09 -5.30
N VAL A 126 -4.05 -15.07 -4.66
CA VAL A 126 -4.21 -14.75 -3.24
C VAL A 126 -3.43 -15.74 -2.36
N GLU A 127 -3.53 -17.04 -2.64
CA GLU A 127 -2.76 -18.08 -1.94
C GLU A 127 -1.25 -17.90 -2.14
N ALA A 128 -0.80 -17.56 -3.36
CA ALA A 128 0.60 -17.28 -3.63
C ALA A 128 1.13 -16.05 -2.86
N VAL A 129 0.32 -15.00 -2.72
CA VAL A 129 0.65 -13.82 -1.91
C VAL A 129 0.78 -14.20 -0.43
N MET A 130 -0.23 -14.89 0.12
CA MET A 130 -0.22 -15.31 1.53
C MET A 130 0.91 -16.29 1.83
N GLY A 131 1.23 -17.20 0.91
CA GLY A 131 2.33 -18.15 1.03
C GLY A 131 3.71 -17.51 1.15
N ARG A 132 3.83 -16.22 0.79
CA ARG A 132 5.05 -15.40 0.96
C ARG A 132 5.01 -14.51 2.20
N GLY A 133 3.97 -14.62 3.04
CA GLY A 133 3.80 -13.79 4.23
C GLY A 133 3.29 -12.36 3.94
N ALA A 134 2.89 -12.07 2.70
CA ALA A 134 2.33 -10.78 2.32
C ALA A 134 0.81 -10.74 2.50
N ILE A 135 0.25 -9.53 2.62
CA ILE A 135 -1.20 -9.31 2.72
C ILE A 135 -1.77 -9.09 1.31
N PRO A 136 -2.70 -9.92 0.82
CA PRO A 136 -3.39 -9.66 -0.44
C PRO A 136 -4.44 -8.56 -0.27
N ILE A 137 -4.53 -7.66 -1.25
CA ILE A 137 -5.66 -6.74 -1.41
C ILE A 137 -6.26 -6.91 -2.81
N LEU A 138 -7.57 -7.13 -2.89
CA LEU A 138 -8.25 -7.24 -4.17
C LEU A 138 -8.59 -5.85 -4.69
N ASP A 139 -8.28 -5.60 -5.96
CA ASP A 139 -8.70 -4.39 -6.65
C ASP A 139 -9.21 -4.70 -8.05
N ARG A 140 -10.00 -3.78 -8.61
CA ARG A 140 -10.53 -3.93 -9.96
C ARG A 140 -9.41 -3.89 -10.99
N MET A 141 -9.43 -4.80 -11.95
CA MET A 141 -8.56 -4.68 -13.12
C MET A 141 -9.07 -3.57 -14.05
N GLU A 142 -8.39 -2.42 -14.03
CA GLU A 142 -8.62 -1.32 -14.95
C GLU A 142 -7.40 -1.17 -15.89
N LYS A 143 -7.62 -1.23 -17.20
CA LYS A 143 -6.54 -1.05 -18.18
C LYS A 143 -5.94 0.36 -18.02
N GLY A 144 -4.62 0.44 -17.89
CA GLY A 144 -3.87 1.70 -17.79
C GLY A 144 -3.83 2.33 -16.40
N HIS A 145 -4.41 1.69 -15.38
CA HIS A 145 -4.35 2.17 -14.00
C HIS A 145 -3.48 1.23 -13.14
N LEU A 146 -2.66 1.83 -12.28
CA LEU A 146 -1.77 1.14 -11.36
C LEU A 146 -2.29 1.21 -9.92
N GLY A 147 -3.62 1.36 -9.75
CA GLY A 147 -4.34 1.54 -8.47
C GLY A 147 -4.99 2.91 -8.31
#